data_AF-A0A7V8WAK0-F1
#
_entry.id   AF-A0A7V8WAK0-F1
#
_cell.length_a   1.000
_cell.length_b   1.000
_cell.length_c   1.000
_cell.angle_alpha   90.00
_cell.angle_beta   90.00
_cell.angle_gamma   90.00
#
_symmetry.space_group_name_H-M   'P 1'
#
loop_
_entity.id
_entity.type
_entity.pdbx_description
1 polymer ?
#
loop_
_entity_poly.entity_id
_entity_poly.type
_entity_poly.pdbx_seq_one_letter_code
_entity_poly.pdbx_strand_id
1 'polypeptide(L)' 'PVLARAARELLALQSSDWAFLLTRALAGDYPRERIRAHRGSLDAAIRALRDSRTAVPPPELRNLAPALDLAPLLAP' A
#
# COMPACT_ATOMS: atom_id res chain seq x y z
N PRO A 1 0.12 11.78 -6.61
CA PRO A 1 1.12 11.33 -7.62
C PRO A 1 1.45 9.84 -7.40
N VAL A 2 1.98 9.12 -8.41
CA VAL A 2 2.23 7.67 -8.36
C VAL A 2 3.17 7.27 -7.22
N LEU A 3 4.23 8.04 -6.96
CA LEU A 3 5.14 7.77 -5.84
C LEU A 3 4.41 7.81 -4.48
N ALA A 4 3.56 8.80 -4.28
CA ALA A 4 2.74 8.90 -3.07
C ALA A 4 1.68 7.81 -2.97
N ARG A 5 1.28 7.17 -4.09
CA ARG A 5 0.47 5.94 -4.06
C ARG A 5 1.34 4.77 -3.60
N ALA A 6 2.49 4.55 -4.22
CA ALA A 6 3.40 3.47 -3.86
C ALA A 6 3.77 3.52 -2.36
N ALA A 7 4.10 4.70 -1.83
CA ALA A 7 4.41 4.87 -0.42
C ALA A 7 3.22 4.52 0.50
N ARG A 8 1.98 4.89 0.15
CA ARG A 8 0.80 4.51 0.93
C ARG A 8 0.57 3.00 0.94
N GLU A 9 0.69 2.36 -0.21
CA GLU A 9 0.52 0.91 -0.30
C GLU A 9 1.61 0.17 0.46
N LEU A 10 2.86 0.66 0.43
CA LEU A 10 3.96 0.12 1.22
C LEU A 10 3.69 0.27 2.74
N LEU A 11 3.29 1.46 3.20
CA LEU A 11 2.95 1.70 4.61
C LEU A 11 1.79 0.81 5.07
N ALA A 12 0.73 0.68 4.25
CA ALA A 12 -0.37 -0.22 4.54
C ALA A 12 0.10 -1.67 4.63
N LEU A 13 0.93 -2.14 3.69
CA LEU A 13 1.44 -3.50 3.65
C LEU A 13 2.32 -3.85 4.86
N GLN A 14 3.05 -2.87 5.40
CA GLN A 14 3.94 -3.02 6.56
C GLN A 14 3.22 -2.96 7.92
N SER A 15 1.90 -2.73 7.94
CA SER A 15 1.16 -2.70 9.22
C SER A 15 1.32 -4.00 9.99
N SER A 16 1.74 -3.89 11.26
CA SER A 16 1.86 -5.04 12.17
C SER A 16 0.51 -5.67 12.53
N ASP A 17 -0.59 -4.92 12.36
CA ASP A 17 -1.95 -5.41 12.57
C ASP A 17 -2.25 -6.64 11.72
N TRP A 18 -1.68 -6.74 10.51
CA TRP A 18 -1.87 -7.91 9.66
C TRP A 18 -1.37 -9.19 10.32
N ALA A 19 -0.15 -9.16 10.86
CA ALA A 19 0.44 -10.28 11.57
C ALA A 19 -0.35 -10.60 12.85
N PHE A 20 -0.81 -9.57 13.57
CA PHE A 20 -1.66 -9.74 14.75
C PHE A 20 -2.98 -10.42 14.41
N LEU A 21 -3.73 -9.92 13.43
CA LEU A 21 -5.03 -10.46 13.01
C LEU A 21 -4.92 -11.91 12.52
N LEU A 22 -3.86 -12.24 11.77
CA LEU A 22 -3.60 -13.61 11.30
C LEU A 22 -3.26 -14.55 12.44
N THR A 23 -2.35 -14.15 13.33
CA THR A 23 -1.90 -14.98 14.46
C THR A 23 -3.04 -15.24 15.45
N ARG A 24 -3.92 -14.26 15.64
CA ARG A 24 -5.07 -14.34 16.56
C ARG A 24 -6.36 -14.86 15.90
N ALA A 25 -6.34 -15.14 14.60
CA ALA A 25 -7.49 -15.59 13.82
C ALA A 25 -8.74 -14.69 13.97
N LEU A 26 -8.56 -13.36 14.02
CA LEU A 26 -9.62 -12.42 14.41
C LEU A 26 -10.55 -12.00 13.27
N ALA A 27 -10.18 -12.25 12.02
CA ALA A 27 -10.88 -11.71 10.86
C ALA A 27 -10.95 -12.67 9.67
N GLY A 28 -10.84 -13.99 9.91
CA GLY A 28 -10.86 -14.99 8.85
C GLY A 28 -9.83 -14.69 7.75
N ASP A 29 -10.28 -14.65 6.50
CA ASP A 29 -9.42 -14.40 5.33
C ASP A 29 -9.16 -12.92 5.04
N TYR A 30 -9.89 -12.00 5.67
CA TYR A 30 -9.79 -10.57 5.43
C TYR A 30 -8.34 -10.03 5.47
N PRO A 31 -7.49 -10.37 6.47
CA PRO A 31 -6.11 -9.89 6.48
C PRO A 31 -5.32 -10.37 5.25
N ARG A 32 -5.53 -11.61 4.79
CA ARG A 32 -4.84 -12.15 3.60
C ARG A 32 -5.30 -11.44 2.33
N GLU A 33 -6.60 -11.21 2.19
CA GLU A 33 -7.17 -10.48 1.06
C GLU A 33 -6.62 -9.05 1.00
N ARG A 34 -6.58 -8.35 2.13
CA ARG A 34 -6.06 -6.99 2.22
C ARG A 34 -4.56 -6.90 1.94
N ILE A 35 -3.77 -7.84 2.44
CA ILE A 35 -2.34 -7.94 2.10
C ILE A 35 -2.16 -8.10 0.59
N ARG A 36 -2.91 -9.00 -0.05
CA ARG A 36 -2.84 -9.23 -1.50
C ARG A 36 -3.23 -7.99 -2.29
N ALA A 37 -4.31 -7.29 -1.89
CA ALA A 37 -4.77 -6.08 -2.54
C ALA A 37 -3.73 -4.94 -2.46
N HIS A 38 -3.16 -4.69 -1.27
CA HIS A 38 -2.10 -3.69 -1.08
C HIS A 38 -0.84 -4.05 -1.85
N ARG A 39 -0.42 -5.33 -1.85
CA ARG A 39 0.71 -5.80 -2.64
C ARG A 39 0.49 -5.58 -4.14
N GLY A 40 -0.69 -5.94 -4.65
CA GLY A 40 -1.04 -5.74 -6.07
C GLY A 40 -1.03 -4.26 -6.48
N SER A 41 -1.55 -3.39 -5.61
CA SER A 41 -1.57 -1.94 -5.82
C SER A 41 -0.16 -1.33 -5.76
N LEU A 42 0.69 -1.79 -4.84
CA LEU A 42 2.10 -1.39 -4.77
C LEU A 42 2.85 -1.80 -6.04
N ASP A 43 2.70 -3.05 -6.48
CA ASP A 43 3.33 -3.56 -7.69
C ASP A 43 2.92 -2.74 -8.93
N ALA A 44 1.63 -2.37 -9.03
CA ALA A 44 1.12 -1.52 -10.11
C ALA A 44 1.72 -0.11 -10.06
N ALA A 45 1.82 0.49 -8.88
CA ALA A 45 2.40 1.82 -8.72
C ALA A 45 3.90 1.82 -9.06
N ILE A 46 4.66 0.79 -8.64
CA ILE A 46 6.08 0.64 -8.99
C ILE A 46 6.27 0.48 -10.50
N ARG A 47 5.42 -0.30 -11.18
CA ARG A 47 5.43 -0.40 -12.65
C ARG A 47 5.20 0.96 -13.32
N ALA A 48 4.23 1.73 -12.84
CA ALA A 48 3.95 3.07 -13.38
C ALA A 48 5.04 4.11 -13.08
N LEU A 49 5.83 3.94 -12.01
CA LEU A 49 7.03 4.75 -11.78
C LEU A 49 8.12 4.46 -12.83
N ARG A 50 8.20 3.23 -13.34
CA ARG A 50 9.19 2.81 -14.34
C ARG A 50 8.78 3.13 -15.77
N ASP A 51 7.49 2.98 -16.09
CA ASP A 51 6.90 3.35 -17.38
C ASP A 51 5.69 4.26 -17.16
N SER A 52 5.86 5.55 -17.47
CA SER A 52 4.86 6.60 -17.30
C SER A 52 3.60 6.41 -18.17
N ARG A 53 3.61 5.50 -19.15
CA ARG A 53 2.43 5.13 -19.94
C ARG A 53 1.55 4.09 -19.25
N THR A 54 2.03 3.48 -18.16
CA THR A 54 1.25 2.51 -17.38
C THR A 54 0.26 3.23 -16.47
N ALA A 55 -1.03 3.01 -16.70
CA ALA A 55 -2.07 3.54 -15.83
C ALA A 55 -2.05 2.86 -14.45
N VAL A 56 -2.25 3.65 -13.40
CA VAL A 56 -2.45 3.14 -12.04
C VAL A 56 -3.95 3.13 -11.76
N PRO A 57 -4.53 2.00 -11.33
CA PRO A 57 -5.94 1.96 -10.95
C PRO A 57 -6.21 2.89 -9.76
N PRO A 58 -7.43 3.43 -9.63
CA PRO A 58 -7.77 4.29 -8.51
C PRO A 58 -7.68 3.53 -7.18
N PRO A 59 -7.43 4.23 -6.05
CA PRO A 59 -7.48 3.61 -4.73
C PRO A 59 -8.81 2.92 -4.46
N GLU A 60 -8.75 1.72 -3.90
CA GLU A 60 -9.88 1.17 -3.16
C GLU A 60 -10.09 1.94 -1.84
N LEU A 61 -9.01 2.24 -1.13
CA LEU A 61 -9.05 2.98 0.14
C LEU A 61 -8.80 4.47 -0.06
N ARG A 62 -9.85 5.27 0.16
CA ARG A 62 -9.78 6.73 0.13
C ARG A 62 -9.15 7.25 1.44
N ASN A 63 -8.45 8.37 1.36
CA ASN A 63 -7.89 9.08 2.51
C ASN A 63 -6.90 8.30 3.39
N LEU A 64 -6.24 7.25 2.86
CA LEU A 64 -5.11 6.64 3.55
C LEU A 64 -3.94 7.64 3.59
N ALA A 65 -3.46 8.01 4.79
CA ALA A 65 -2.39 9.00 4.99
C ALA A 65 -2.58 10.26 4.13
N PRO A 66 -3.60 11.10 4.42
CA PRO A 66 -3.91 12.28 3.60
C PRO A 66 -2.79 13.32 3.68
N ALA A 67 -2.15 13.44 4.84
CA ALA A 67 -1.00 14.31 5.10
C ALA A 67 0.35 13.60 4.92
N LEU A 68 0.43 12.62 4.00
CA LEU A 68 1.68 11.89 3.74
C LEU A 68 2.80 12.85 3.33
N ASP A 69 3.90 12.80 4.06
CA ASP A 69 5.18 13.40 3.68
C ASP A 69 6.19 12.30 3.34
N LEU A 70 6.87 12.45 2.21
CA LEU A 70 7.89 11.52 1.72
C LEU A 70 9.31 11.94 2.11
N ALA A 71 9.51 13.18 2.58
CA ALA A 71 10.83 13.66 2.97
C ALA A 71 11.54 12.73 3.98
N PRO A 72 10.86 12.17 5.01
CA PRO A 72 11.49 11.24 5.95
C PRO A 72 11.96 9.92 5.31
N LEU A 73 11.39 9.51 4.17
CA LEU A 73 11.80 8.28 3.47
C LEU A 73 13.00 8.49 2.55
N LEU A 74 13.34 9.74 2.27
CA LEU A 74 14.41 10.14 1.34
C LEU A 74 15.61 10.77 2.06
N ALA A 75 15.46 11.05 3.36
CA ALA A 75 16.56 11.48 4.21
C ALA A 75 17.50 10.29 4.49
N PRO A 76 18.83 10.52 4.50
CA PRO A 76 19.82 9.50 4.79
C PRO A 76 19.75 8.97 6.23
#